data_AF-A0A821MD20-F1
#
_entry.id   AF-A0A821MD20-F1
#
_cell.length_a   1.000
_cell.length_b   1.000
_cell.length_c   1.000
_cell.angle_alpha   90.00
_cell.angle_beta   90.00
_cell.angle_gamma   90.00
#
_symmetry.space_group_name_H-M   'P 1'
#
loop_
_entity.id
_entity.type
_entity.pdbx_description
1 polymer ?
#
loop_
_entity_poly.entity_id
_entity_poly.type
_entity_poly.pdbx_seq_one_letter_code
_entity_poly.pdbx_strand_id
1 'polypeptide(L)'
;MERSILKLRRINKIKNVEIRKKTKITDALEQALRLKWKWAGHIARARDKRWTLEITKWTGSTGKRCIGRQRKRWTDDIVELAGGKLDECCSKQREMEKYGGGFYPKRGHTKTRHKKLKINLT
;
A
#
# COMPACT_ATOMS: atom_id res chain seq x y z
N MET A 1 -18.43 13.17 8.73
CA MET A 1 -18.22 12.63 10.08
C MET A 1 -17.31 13.53 10.92
N GLU A 2 -16.04 13.75 10.55
CA GLU A 2 -15.12 14.54 11.42
C GLU A 2 -15.66 15.94 11.78
N ARG A 3 -16.36 16.60 10.84
CA ARG A 3 -17.02 17.89 11.08
C ARG A 3 -18.15 17.84 12.12
N SER A 4 -18.96 16.79 12.15
CA SER A 4 -20.09 16.69 13.08
C SER A 4 -19.64 16.48 14.51
N ILE A 5 -18.51 15.76 14.72
CA ILE A 5 -17.88 15.58 16.04
C ILE A 5 -17.53 16.93 16.68
N LEU A 6 -17.02 17.88 15.88
CA LEU A 6 -16.65 19.23 16.32
C LEU A 6 -17.79 20.24 16.18
N LYS A 7 -19.03 19.81 15.86
CA LYS A 7 -20.19 20.67 15.57
C LYS A 7 -19.90 21.78 14.54
N LEU A 8 -19.03 21.51 13.56
CA LEU A 8 -18.62 22.47 12.53
C LEU A 8 -19.57 22.44 11.33
N ARG A 9 -20.05 23.62 10.94
CA ARG A 9 -20.89 23.81 9.74
C ARG A 9 -20.02 24.20 8.54
N ARG A 10 -20.50 23.95 7.31
CA ARG A 10 -19.76 24.30 6.07
C ARG A 10 -19.45 25.80 5.97
N ILE A 11 -20.31 26.64 6.55
CA ILE A 11 -20.17 28.10 6.56
C ILE A 11 -18.88 28.58 7.23
N ASN A 12 -18.34 27.79 8.17
CA ASN A 12 -17.11 28.14 8.88
C ASN A 12 -15.87 28.11 7.97
N LYS A 13 -15.98 27.56 6.74
CA LYS A 13 -14.91 27.48 5.73
C LYS A 13 -13.55 26.93 6.24
N ILE A 14 -13.57 26.19 7.36
CA ILE A 14 -12.39 25.55 7.94
C ILE A 14 -11.91 24.41 7.03
N LYS A 15 -10.60 24.36 6.78
CA LYS A 15 -9.94 23.36 5.94
C LYS A 15 -9.92 21.99 6.63
N ASN A 16 -10.06 20.91 5.87
CA ASN A 16 -10.02 19.55 6.40
C ASN A 16 -8.69 19.21 7.11
N VAL A 17 -7.58 19.83 6.70
CA VAL A 17 -6.27 19.62 7.35
C VAL A 17 -6.29 20.07 8.81
N GLU A 18 -6.95 21.19 9.11
CA GLU A 18 -7.08 21.71 10.48
C GLU A 18 -8.05 20.86 11.31
N ILE A 19 -9.13 20.38 10.68
CA ILE A 19 -10.08 19.48 11.33
C ILE A 19 -9.37 18.20 11.75
N ARG A 20 -8.58 17.60 10.85
CA ARG A 20 -7.78 16.40 11.11
C ARG A 20 -6.73 16.59 12.21
N LYS A 21 -6.09 17.77 12.26
CA LYS A 21 -5.16 18.12 13.36
C LYS A 21 -5.86 18.13 14.72
N LYS A 22 -7.12 18.58 14.79
CA LYS A 22 -7.90 18.65 16.03
C LYS A 22 -8.48 17.29 16.43
N THR A 23 -9.01 16.52 15.47
CA THR A 23 -9.64 15.23 15.74
C THR A 23 -8.63 14.12 16.02
N LYS A 24 -7.40 14.23 15.47
CA LYS A 24 -6.33 13.21 15.56
C LYS A 24 -6.78 11.81 15.12
N ILE A 25 -7.88 11.73 14.36
CA ILE A 25 -8.39 10.48 13.81
C ILE A 25 -7.39 9.99 12.77
N THR A 26 -7.05 8.69 12.82
CA THR A 26 -6.14 8.11 11.84
C THR A 26 -6.81 8.05 10.46
N ASP A 27 -6.04 8.32 9.42
CA ASP A 27 -6.58 8.29 8.07
C ASP A 27 -7.05 6.87 7.70
N ALA A 28 -8.25 6.77 7.14
CA ALA A 28 -8.86 5.48 6.80
C ALA A 28 -8.00 4.71 5.79
N LEU A 29 -7.36 5.43 4.87
CA LEU A 29 -6.43 4.85 3.91
C LEU A 29 -5.20 4.24 4.60
N GLU A 30 -4.59 4.98 5.53
CA GLU A 30 -3.43 4.50 6.30
C GLU A 30 -3.80 3.23 7.10
N GLN A 31 -4.99 3.19 7.69
CA GLN A 31 -5.50 2.01 8.40
C GLN A 31 -5.77 0.83 7.47
N ALA A 32 -6.41 1.05 6.33
CA ALA A 32 -6.67 0.01 5.34
C ALA A 32 -5.36 -0.60 4.81
N LEU A 33 -4.36 0.23 4.52
CA LEU A 33 -3.03 -0.22 4.11
C LEU A 33 -2.34 -1.02 5.22
N ARG A 34 -2.39 -0.55 6.46
CA ARG A 34 -1.83 -1.29 7.60
C ARG A 34 -2.49 -2.66 7.76
N LEU A 35 -3.80 -2.75 7.63
CA LEU A 35 -4.54 -4.02 7.70
C LEU A 35 -4.18 -4.94 6.53
N LYS A 36 -4.04 -4.40 5.30
CA LYS A 36 -3.57 -5.14 4.12
C LYS A 36 -2.22 -5.82 4.38
N TRP A 37 -1.27 -5.11 4.97
CA TRP A 37 0.06 -5.67 5.27
C TRP A 37 0.08 -6.62 6.46
N LYS A 38 -0.72 -6.36 7.49
CA LYS A 38 -0.94 -7.32 8.59
C LYS A 38 -1.47 -8.65 8.08
N TRP A 39 -2.41 -8.59 7.14
CA TRP A 39 -2.97 -9.75 6.49
C TRP A 39 -1.92 -10.48 5.64
N ALA A 40 -1.11 -9.77 4.85
CA ALA A 40 -0.01 -10.36 4.08
C ALA A 40 0.95 -11.16 4.97
N GLY A 41 1.37 -10.59 6.11
CA GLY A 41 2.26 -11.27 7.04
C GLY A 41 1.58 -12.42 7.80
N HIS A 42 0.26 -12.34 8.05
CA HIS A 42 -0.50 -13.48 8.56
C HIS A 42 -0.49 -14.65 7.57
N ILE A 43 -0.72 -14.39 6.28
CA ILE A 43 -0.65 -15.41 5.23
C ILE A 43 0.77 -15.98 5.10
N ALA A 44 1.81 -15.14 5.20
CA ALA A 44 3.21 -15.57 5.15
C ALA A 44 3.57 -16.59 6.26
N ARG A 45 2.96 -16.43 7.45
CA ARG A 45 3.15 -17.36 8.58
C ARG A 45 2.29 -18.61 8.51
N ALA A 46 1.23 -18.60 7.71
CA ALA A 46 0.36 -19.75 7.56
C ALA A 46 1.12 -20.87 6.82
N ARG A 47 1.49 -21.93 7.55
CA ARG A 47 2.18 -23.11 7.00
C ARG A 47 1.24 -24.09 6.29
N ASP A 48 -0.05 -23.96 6.54
CA ASP A 48 -1.09 -24.84 6.00
C ASP A 48 -1.37 -24.54 4.51
N LYS A 49 -1.71 -25.57 3.73
CA LYS A 49 -2.25 -25.44 2.37
C LYS A 49 -3.70 -24.94 2.36
N ARG A 50 -4.01 -23.91 3.16
CA ARG A 50 -5.34 -23.32 3.18
C ARG A 50 -5.60 -22.62 1.86
N TRP A 51 -6.86 -22.65 1.46
CA TRP A 51 -7.33 -22.01 0.23
C TRP A 51 -6.96 -20.52 0.14
N THR A 52 -6.86 -19.82 1.28
CA THR A 52 -6.38 -18.44 1.37
C THR A 52 -4.96 -18.23 0.83
N LEU A 53 -4.04 -19.16 1.11
CA LEU A 53 -2.67 -19.10 0.58
C LEU A 53 -2.67 -19.39 -0.92
N GLU A 54 -3.46 -20.37 -1.35
CA GLU A 54 -3.55 -20.81 -2.73
C GLU A 54 -4.14 -19.72 -3.63
N ILE A 55 -5.25 -19.09 -3.23
CA ILE A 55 -5.84 -17.93 -3.91
C ILE A 55 -4.85 -16.76 -3.98
N THR A 56 -4.10 -16.50 -2.90
CA THR A 56 -3.15 -15.38 -2.89
C THR A 56 -1.98 -15.62 -3.84
N LYS A 57 -1.50 -16.86 -3.95
CA LYS A 57 -0.45 -17.25 -4.90
C LYS A 57 -0.99 -17.43 -6.33
N TRP A 58 -2.30 -17.57 -6.49
CA TRP A 58 -2.91 -17.90 -7.77
C TRP A 58 -2.69 -16.77 -8.80
N THR A 59 -2.04 -17.13 -9.88
CA THR A 59 -1.68 -16.21 -10.96
C THR A 59 -2.78 -16.09 -12.03
N GLY A 60 -3.89 -16.80 -11.86
CA GLY A 60 -4.99 -16.91 -12.82
C GLY A 60 -4.76 -18.02 -13.86
N SER A 61 -5.73 -18.18 -14.77
CA SER A 61 -5.61 -19.12 -15.89
C SER A 61 -4.48 -18.72 -16.84
N THR A 62 -3.78 -19.72 -17.39
CA THR A 62 -2.73 -19.57 -18.39
C THR A 62 -3.34 -19.06 -19.69
N GLY A 63 -3.27 -17.74 -19.92
CA GLY A 63 -3.85 -17.10 -21.10
C GLY A 63 -3.54 -15.60 -21.17
N LYS A 64 -3.88 -14.99 -22.31
CA LYS A 64 -3.74 -13.53 -22.49
C LYS A 64 -4.87 -12.82 -21.71
N ARG A 65 -4.50 -11.85 -20.85
CA ARG A 65 -5.49 -11.01 -20.15
C ARG A 65 -6.13 -10.02 -21.11
N CYS A 66 -7.39 -9.64 -20.85
CA CYS A 66 -8.06 -8.57 -21.56
C CYS A 66 -7.26 -7.25 -21.45
N ILE A 67 -7.23 -6.51 -22.55
CA ILE A 67 -6.63 -5.18 -22.63
C ILE A 67 -7.32 -4.22 -21.64
N GLY A 68 -6.54 -3.39 -20.93
CA GLY A 68 -7.05 -2.33 -20.06
C GLY A 68 -6.90 -2.57 -18.54
N ARG A 69 -6.63 -3.79 -18.08
CA ARG A 69 -6.32 -4.06 -16.66
C ARG A 69 -4.82 -4.01 -16.40
N GLN A 70 -4.42 -3.40 -15.29
CA GLN A 70 -3.03 -3.42 -14.85
C GLN A 70 -2.56 -4.87 -14.63
N ARG A 71 -1.36 -5.16 -15.16
CA ARG A 71 -0.72 -6.47 -15.01
C ARG A 71 -0.27 -6.74 -13.57
N LYS A 72 -0.15 -5.69 -12.75
CA LYS A 72 0.33 -5.74 -11.37
C LYS A 72 -0.66 -6.48 -10.48
N ARG A 73 -0.20 -7.52 -9.81
CA ARG A 73 -0.93 -8.27 -8.79
C ARG A 73 -0.51 -7.83 -7.40
N TRP A 74 -1.32 -8.16 -6.41
CA TRP A 74 -0.98 -7.92 -5.02
C TRP A 74 0.30 -8.68 -4.59
N THR A 75 0.53 -9.89 -5.11
CA THR A 75 1.80 -10.61 -4.90
C THR A 75 3.01 -9.84 -5.42
N ASP A 76 2.86 -9.10 -6.52
CA ASP A 76 3.95 -8.32 -7.10
C ASP A 76 4.29 -7.14 -6.17
N ASP A 77 3.29 -6.55 -5.50
CA ASP A 77 3.50 -5.52 -4.48
C ASP A 77 4.31 -6.07 -3.29
N ILE A 78 4.02 -7.32 -2.89
CA ILE A 78 4.69 -7.98 -1.76
C ILE A 78 6.15 -8.27 -2.13
N VAL A 79 6.39 -8.75 -3.36
CA VAL A 79 7.75 -8.99 -3.86
C VAL A 79 8.55 -7.70 -3.97
N GLU A 80 7.95 -6.63 -4.49
CA GLU A 80 8.58 -5.32 -4.62
C GLU A 80 9.01 -4.76 -3.26
N LEU A 81 8.15 -4.89 -2.24
CA LEU A 81 8.44 -4.34 -0.91
C LEU A 81 9.32 -5.25 -0.05
N ALA A 82 9.16 -6.57 -0.16
CA ALA A 82 9.89 -7.54 0.66
C ALA A 82 11.27 -7.84 0.07
N GLY A 83 11.44 -7.61 -1.24
CA GLY A 83 12.59 -8.09 -2.00
C GLY A 83 12.64 -9.63 -2.10
N GLY A 84 11.50 -10.30 -1.91
CA GLY A 84 11.42 -11.75 -1.72
C GLY A 84 10.00 -12.28 -1.87
N LYS A 85 9.81 -13.59 -1.76
CA LYS A 85 8.48 -14.22 -1.92
C LYS A 85 7.59 -13.94 -0.72
N LEU A 86 6.28 -14.20 -0.87
CA LEU A 86 5.27 -13.98 0.18
C LEU A 86 5.64 -14.64 1.52
N ASP A 87 6.24 -15.84 1.46
CA ASP A 87 6.74 -16.62 2.59
C ASP A 87 7.85 -15.92 3.39
N GLU A 88 8.71 -15.14 2.71
CA GLU A 88 9.83 -14.40 3.34
C GLU A 88 9.38 -13.05 3.92
N CYS A 89 8.18 -12.59 3.56
CA CYS A 89 7.62 -11.29 3.94
C CYS A 89 7.43 -11.15 5.47
N CYS A 90 7.32 -12.26 6.20
CA CYS A 90 7.13 -12.26 7.66
C CYS A 90 8.20 -11.46 8.40
N SER A 91 9.48 -11.58 7.99
CA SER A 91 10.61 -10.92 8.65
C SER A 91 10.58 -9.40 8.51
N LYS A 92 9.96 -8.88 7.45
CA LYS A 92 9.88 -7.45 7.15
C LYS A 92 8.52 -6.83 7.49
N GLN A 93 7.62 -7.54 8.17
CA GLN A 93 6.27 -7.05 8.43
C GLN A 93 6.25 -5.70 9.19
N ARG A 94 7.15 -5.49 10.16
CA ARG A 94 7.25 -4.20 10.88
C ARG A 94 7.64 -3.05 9.94
N GLU A 95 8.49 -3.31 8.97
CA GLU A 95 8.90 -2.33 7.96
C GLU A 95 7.76 -2.04 6.97
N MET A 96 6.99 -3.08 6.62
CA MET A 96 5.81 -2.99 5.75
C MET A 96 4.65 -2.24 6.39
N GLU A 97 4.44 -2.40 7.71
CA GLU A 97 3.44 -1.62 8.44
C GLU A 97 3.83 -0.14 8.54
N LYS A 98 5.13 0.18 8.42
CA LYS A 98 5.63 1.54 8.43
C LYS A 98 5.20 2.25 7.14
N TYR A 99 4.50 3.36 7.28
CA TYR A 99 4.00 4.19 6.15
C TYR A 99 3.01 3.48 5.20
N GLY A 100 2.27 2.47 5.67
CA GLY A 100 1.31 1.74 4.82
C GLY A 100 1.98 0.95 3.69
N GLY A 101 3.24 0.56 3.91
CA GLY A 101 4.07 -0.27 3.03
C GLY A 101 4.38 0.40 1.70
N GLY A 102 4.74 1.68 1.72
CA GLY A 102 5.39 2.39 0.60
C GLY A 102 4.58 2.56 -0.69
N PHE A 103 3.40 1.96 -0.81
CA PHE A 103 2.61 1.93 -2.04
C PHE A 103 2.01 3.29 -2.40
N TYR A 104 1.70 4.09 -1.37
CA TYR A 104 1.31 5.49 -1.52
C TYR A 104 2.23 6.35 -0.66
N PRO A 105 3.37 6.83 -1.19
CA PRO A 105 4.09 7.89 -0.51
C PRO A 105 3.12 9.06 -0.26
N LYS A 106 3.20 9.71 0.91
CA LYS A 106 2.42 10.94 1.14
C LYS A 106 2.68 11.85 -0.05
N ARG A 107 1.63 12.28 -0.75
CA ARG A 107 1.73 13.23 -1.87
C ARG A 107 2.25 14.58 -1.34
N GLY A 108 3.54 14.62 -1.05
CA GLY A 108 4.39 15.78 -0.95
C GLY A 108 5.37 15.68 -2.10
N HIS A 109 5.52 16.78 -2.83
CA HIS A 109 6.32 16.95 -4.04
C HIS A 109 7.54 16.01 -4.11
N THR A 110 7.50 15.00 -4.99
CA THR A 110 8.67 14.14 -5.24
C THR A 110 9.69 14.92 -6.04
N LYS A 111 10.90 15.13 -5.50
CA LYS A 111 12.05 15.60 -6.28
C LYS A 111 12.35 14.55 -7.35
N THR A 112 12.13 14.89 -8.61
CA THR A 112 12.45 14.10 -9.78
C THR A 112 13.93 13.69 -9.74
N ARG A 113 14.24 12.40 -9.59
CA ARG A 113 15.60 11.89 -9.83
C ARG A 113 15.82 11.81 -11.34
N HIS A 114 16.46 12.82 -11.92
CA HIS A 114 17.02 12.69 -13.26
C HIS A 114 18.14 11.64 -13.23
N LYS A 115 17.91 10.48 -13.86
CA LYS A 115 19.01 9.57 -14.22
C LYS A 115 19.83 10.26 -15.30
N LYS A 116 21.03 10.74 -14.97
CA LYS A 116 22.03 11.11 -15.99
C LYS A 116 22.39 9.83 -16.76
N LEU A 117 21.89 9.70 -17.98
CA LEU A 117 22.47 8.78 -18.96
C LEU A 117 23.86 9.33 -19.30
N LYS A 118 24.91 8.65 -18.84
CA LYS A 118 26.27 8.87 -19.35
C LYS A 118 26.31 8.19 -20.73
N ILE A 119 26.23 9.00 -21.77
CA ILE A 119 26.54 8.56 -23.14
C ILE A 119 28.06 8.55 -23.20
N ASN A 120 28.67 7.36 -23.28
CA ASN A 120 30.07 7.22 -23.63
C ASN A 120 30.16 7.37 -25.15
N LEU A 121 30.78 8.44 -25.63
CA LEU A 121 31.20 8.55 -27.02
C LEU A 121 32.59 7.91 -27.12
N THR A 122 32.69 6.88 -27.96
CA THR A 122 33.94 6.36 -28.53
C THR A 122 34.63 7.42 -29.37
#